data_AF-A0A015MGV8-F1
#
_entry.id   AF-A0A015MGV8-F1
#
_cell.length_a   1.000
_cell.length_b   1.000
_cell.length_c   1.000
_cell.angle_alpha   90.00
_cell.angle_beta   90.00
_cell.angle_gamma   90.00
#
_symmetry.space_group_name_H-M   'P 1'
#
loop_
_entity.id
_entity.type
_entity.pdbx_description
1 polymer ?
#
loop_
_entity_poly.entity_id
_entity_poly.type
_entity_poly.pdbx_seq_one_letter_code
_entity_poly.pdbx_strand_id
1 'polypeptide(L)'
;MAERPDLFDLNDTKTIGLFKDETPGNVITESYHIRAKFYHYVLADKSTKSKHKGVSKKGMSDMAKDTYFPSLGGTLLDNTVEKDEIFDPMTQVYRDCLFENNIFYAKNVGMRTKNHVISLIESEKKALSPIDTKRWIWSDGISSLPFGHWRIQVYKKLLERGTSHEAAEKIAIGTRLPEKY
;
A
#
# COMPACT_ATOMS: atom_id res chain seq x y z
N MET A 1 -0.96 -21.60 -48.33
CA MET A 1 -0.23 -22.15 -47.16
C MET A 1 -1.10 -21.87 -45.95
N ALA A 2 -1.46 -22.90 -45.19
CA ALA A 2 -2.38 -22.77 -44.06
C ALA A 2 -1.73 -21.93 -42.95
N GLU A 3 -2.41 -20.86 -42.53
CA GLU A 3 -2.04 -20.08 -41.34
C GLU A 3 -2.07 -21.04 -40.14
N ARG A 4 -0.89 -21.29 -39.56
CA ARG A 4 -0.84 -21.87 -38.23
C ARG A 4 -1.37 -20.78 -37.27
N PRO A 5 -2.32 -21.09 -36.37
CA PRO A 5 -2.61 -20.21 -35.26
C PRO A 5 -1.39 -20.26 -34.34
N ASP A 6 -0.43 -19.38 -34.60
CA ASP A 6 0.86 -19.39 -33.92
C ASP A 6 0.65 -19.14 -32.43
N LEU A 7 1.00 -20.16 -31.63
CA LEU A 7 1.05 -20.09 -30.16
C LEU A 7 2.11 -19.07 -29.66
N PHE A 8 2.91 -18.53 -30.58
CA PHE A 8 4.03 -17.65 -30.32
C PHE A 8 3.83 -16.32 -31.03
N ASP A 9 3.98 -15.23 -30.27
CA ASP A 9 3.96 -13.87 -30.81
C ASP A 9 5.27 -13.64 -31.59
N LEU A 10 5.22 -13.78 -32.91
CA LEU A 10 6.35 -13.58 -33.82
C LEU A 10 6.69 -12.11 -34.07
N ASN A 11 5.89 -11.17 -33.53
CA ASN A 11 6.08 -9.75 -33.80
C ASN A 11 7.23 -9.08 -33.04
N ASP A 12 8.02 -9.83 -32.24
CA ASP A 12 9.28 -9.41 -31.60
C ASP A 12 9.26 -8.01 -30.92
N THR A 13 8.07 -7.50 -30.57
CA THR A 13 7.90 -6.15 -30.01
C THR A 13 8.44 -6.04 -28.59
N LYS A 14 8.82 -7.17 -27.99
CA LYS A 14 9.29 -7.28 -26.61
C LYS A 14 10.50 -8.20 -26.56
N THR A 15 11.67 -7.60 -26.46
CA THR A 15 12.91 -8.34 -26.22
C THR A 15 12.91 -8.92 -24.82
N ILE A 16 13.15 -10.23 -24.70
CA ILE A 16 13.28 -10.92 -23.43
C ILE A 16 14.51 -10.37 -22.68
N GLY A 17 14.37 -10.13 -21.38
CA GLY A 17 15.46 -9.63 -20.53
C GLY A 17 15.57 -8.10 -20.46
N LEU A 18 14.77 -7.36 -21.22
CA LEU A 18 14.67 -5.90 -21.09
C LEU A 18 13.53 -5.50 -20.14
N PHE A 19 13.72 -4.40 -19.42
CA PHE A 19 12.66 -3.79 -18.64
C PHE A 19 11.63 -3.14 -19.56
N LYS A 20 10.37 -3.51 -19.39
CA LYS A 20 9.26 -2.86 -20.06
C LYS A 20 8.82 -1.62 -19.28
N ASP A 21 8.56 -0.53 -19.98
CA ASP A 21 7.81 0.59 -19.41
C ASP A 21 6.34 0.19 -19.18
N GLU A 22 5.90 0.17 -17.92
CA GLU A 22 4.52 -0.17 -17.53
C GLU A 22 3.54 1.00 -17.69
N THR A 23 4.05 2.22 -17.89
CA THR A 23 3.30 3.46 -18.00
C THR A 23 3.85 4.30 -19.15
N PRO A 24 3.73 3.81 -20.41
CA PRO A 24 4.38 4.42 -21.56
C PRO A 24 3.93 5.87 -21.75
N GLY A 25 4.86 6.80 -21.56
CA GLY A 25 4.63 8.25 -21.72
C GLY A 25 4.00 8.95 -20.51
N ASN A 26 3.61 8.21 -19.47
CA ASN A 26 2.91 8.77 -18.32
C ASN A 26 3.80 8.73 -17.09
N VAL A 27 4.34 9.88 -16.71
CA VAL A 27 5.16 10.04 -15.52
C VAL A 27 4.29 9.91 -14.27
N ILE A 28 4.79 9.20 -13.26
CA ILE A 28 4.18 9.14 -11.92
C ILE A 28 4.41 10.50 -11.24
N THR A 29 3.33 11.19 -10.89
CA THR A 29 3.38 12.49 -10.21
C THR A 29 3.47 12.31 -8.69
N GLU A 30 2.68 11.40 -8.16
CA GLU A 30 2.59 11.13 -6.72
C GLU A 30 2.52 9.63 -6.46
N SER A 31 3.14 9.18 -5.36
CA SER A 31 3.11 7.79 -4.96
C SER A 31 3.12 7.64 -3.44
N TYR A 32 2.26 6.76 -2.93
CA TYR A 32 2.10 6.45 -1.52
C TYR A 32 2.38 4.96 -1.30
N HIS A 33 3.39 4.67 -0.48
CA HIS A 33 3.88 3.31 -0.25
C HIS A 33 3.84 3.00 1.24
N ILE A 34 2.93 2.12 1.65
CA ILE A 34 2.73 1.79 3.07
C ILE A 34 3.53 0.54 3.44
N ARG A 35 3.50 -0.49 2.59
CA ARG A 35 4.24 -1.74 2.78
C ARG A 35 4.51 -2.44 1.45
N ALA A 36 5.30 -3.50 1.47
CA ALA A 36 5.58 -4.29 0.28
C ALA A 36 4.29 -4.80 -0.39
N LYS A 37 4.16 -4.52 -1.70
CA LYS A 37 2.97 -4.84 -2.53
C LYS A 37 1.68 -4.19 -2.02
N PHE A 38 1.80 -3.05 -1.36
CA PHE A 38 0.69 -2.25 -0.87
C PHE A 38 1.00 -0.75 -1.08
N TYR A 39 0.56 -0.23 -2.21
CA TYR A 39 0.90 1.10 -2.69
C TYR A 39 -0.18 1.65 -3.60
N HIS A 40 -0.18 2.97 -3.76
CA HIS A 40 -1.05 3.72 -4.66
C HIS A 40 -0.21 4.79 -5.35
N TYR A 41 -0.42 5.00 -6.63
CA TYR A 41 0.25 6.07 -7.35
C TYR A 41 -0.65 6.72 -8.39
N VAL A 42 -0.36 7.98 -8.66
CA VAL A 42 -1.08 8.86 -9.57
C VAL A 42 -0.17 9.15 -10.75
N LEU A 43 -0.73 9.08 -11.96
CA LEU A 43 -0.04 9.42 -13.20
C LEU A 43 -0.36 10.86 -13.61
N ALA A 44 0.47 11.43 -14.48
CA ALA A 44 0.25 12.78 -15.04
C ALA A 44 -1.14 12.95 -15.66
N ASP A 45 -1.69 11.89 -16.27
CA ASP A 45 -3.05 11.85 -16.84
C ASP A 45 -4.18 11.76 -15.79
N LYS A 46 -3.86 12.00 -14.50
CA LYS A 46 -4.75 11.83 -13.33
C LYS A 46 -5.27 10.40 -13.10
N SER A 47 -4.91 9.45 -13.96
CA SER A 47 -5.24 8.04 -13.74
C SER A 47 -4.48 7.48 -12.54
N THR A 48 -5.14 6.61 -11.77
CA THR A 48 -4.56 6.04 -10.55
C THR A 48 -4.42 4.53 -10.65
N LYS A 49 -3.39 4.00 -10.00
CA LYS A 49 -3.11 2.57 -9.96
C LYS A 49 -2.72 2.18 -8.55
N SER A 50 -3.32 1.09 -8.08
CA SER A 50 -3.13 0.63 -6.71
C SER A 50 -2.92 -0.87 -6.60
N LYS A 51 -2.19 -1.27 -5.57
CA LYS A 51 -2.06 -2.66 -5.12
C LYS A 51 -2.41 -2.73 -3.65
N HIS A 52 -3.32 -3.63 -3.28
CA HIS A 52 -3.79 -3.81 -1.90
C HIS A 52 -3.66 -5.28 -1.47
N LYS A 53 -2.43 -5.81 -1.39
CA LYS A 53 -2.21 -7.25 -1.11
C LYS A 53 -2.97 -7.69 0.15
N GLY A 54 -3.78 -8.75 0.01
CA GLY A 54 -4.55 -9.36 1.11
C GLY A 54 -5.98 -8.83 1.28
N VAL A 55 -6.35 -7.78 0.55
CA VAL A 55 -7.69 -7.16 0.56
C VAL A 55 -8.29 -7.23 -0.84
N SER A 56 -9.61 -7.35 -0.94
CA SER A 56 -10.30 -7.33 -2.24
C SER A 56 -10.29 -5.91 -2.82
N LYS A 57 -10.14 -5.78 -4.14
CA LYS A 57 -10.20 -4.46 -4.82
C LYS A 57 -11.56 -3.80 -4.62
N LYS A 58 -12.63 -4.59 -4.69
CA LYS A 58 -14.00 -4.12 -4.45
C LYS A 58 -14.17 -3.58 -3.04
N GLY A 59 -13.78 -4.35 -2.02
CA GLY A 59 -13.89 -3.92 -0.62
C GLY A 59 -13.11 -2.63 -0.33
N MET A 60 -11.94 -2.46 -0.96
CA MET A 60 -11.19 -1.19 -0.89
C MET A 60 -11.93 -0.04 -1.54
N SER A 61 -12.47 -0.23 -2.75
CA SER A 61 -13.20 0.82 -3.46
C SER A 61 -14.48 1.23 -2.73
N ASP A 62 -15.22 0.26 -2.18
CA ASP A 62 -16.45 0.50 -1.44
C ASP A 62 -16.12 1.28 -0.16
N MET A 63 -15.13 0.83 0.62
CA MET A 63 -14.65 1.55 1.81
C MET A 63 -14.22 2.98 1.52
N ALA A 64 -13.47 3.22 0.45
CA ALA A 64 -12.99 4.56 0.10
C ALA A 64 -14.16 5.50 -0.24
N LYS A 65 -15.15 5.00 -0.98
CA LYS A 65 -16.37 5.75 -1.30
C LYS A 65 -17.21 6.00 -0.05
N ASP A 66 -17.44 4.99 0.77
CA ASP A 66 -18.24 5.11 2.00
C ASP A 66 -17.62 6.11 2.98
N THR A 67 -16.28 6.18 3.04
CA THR A 67 -15.55 7.07 3.95
C THR A 67 -15.61 8.54 3.53
N TYR A 68 -15.32 8.83 2.25
CA TYR A 68 -15.17 10.22 1.77
C TYR A 68 -16.37 10.73 0.97
N PHE A 69 -17.28 9.85 0.54
CA PHE A 69 -18.50 10.17 -0.19
C PHE A 69 -19.74 9.45 0.38
N PRO A 70 -20.06 9.62 1.67
CA PRO A 70 -21.18 8.92 2.30
C PRO A 70 -22.57 9.29 1.73
N SER A 71 -22.68 10.44 1.03
CA SER A 71 -23.96 11.01 0.57
C SER A 71 -24.37 10.65 -0.87
N LEU A 72 -23.54 9.98 -1.66
CA LEU A 72 -23.87 9.58 -3.04
C LEU A 72 -24.85 8.39 -3.12
N GLY A 73 -25.29 7.87 -1.97
CA GLY A 73 -26.28 6.81 -1.85
C GLY A 73 -27.69 7.28 -1.45
N GLY A 74 -28.09 8.52 -1.71
CA GLY A 74 -29.38 9.00 -1.20
C GLY A 74 -30.10 10.18 -1.85
N THR A 75 -29.53 10.91 -2.81
CA THR A 75 -30.28 11.99 -3.48
C THR A 75 -30.04 12.03 -4.98
N LEU A 76 -31.13 11.83 -5.72
CA LEU A 76 -31.30 12.00 -7.15
C LEU A 76 -31.28 13.50 -7.51
N LEU A 77 -30.16 14.18 -7.25
CA LEU A 77 -29.97 15.57 -7.65
C LEU A 77 -28.63 15.73 -8.36
N ASP A 78 -28.75 15.78 -9.68
CA ASP A 78 -27.75 16.21 -10.65
C ASP A 78 -27.26 17.63 -10.34
N ASN A 79 -26.37 17.76 -9.37
CA ASN A 79 -25.51 18.94 -9.29
C ASN A 79 -24.14 18.50 -9.77
N THR A 80 -23.87 18.76 -11.05
CA THR A 80 -22.57 18.62 -11.71
C THR A 80 -21.51 19.32 -10.87
N VAL A 81 -20.74 18.53 -10.11
CA VAL A 81 -19.47 18.98 -9.53
C VAL A 81 -18.51 19.20 -10.69
N GLU A 82 -17.93 20.39 -10.77
CA GLU A 82 -16.97 20.76 -11.80
C GLU A 82 -15.84 19.71 -11.84
N LYS A 83 -15.58 19.17 -13.03
CA LYS A 83 -14.75 17.98 -13.27
C LYS A 83 -13.25 18.19 -13.02
N ASP A 84 -12.84 19.37 -12.55
CA ASP A 84 -11.46 19.82 -12.73
C ASP A 84 -10.51 19.48 -11.56
N GLU A 85 -11.04 19.17 -10.37
CA GLU A 85 -10.29 18.51 -9.29
C GLU A 85 -10.89 17.13 -9.01
N ILE A 86 -10.44 16.13 -9.78
CA ILE A 86 -10.79 14.72 -9.57
C ILE A 86 -10.19 14.29 -8.22
N PHE A 87 -10.96 14.47 -7.15
CA PHE A 87 -10.66 13.94 -5.84
C PHE A 87 -10.86 12.42 -5.88
N ASP A 88 -9.78 11.67 -6.16
CA ASP A 88 -9.82 10.21 -6.05
C ASP A 88 -9.83 9.82 -4.56
N PRO A 89 -10.94 9.25 -4.04
CA PRO A 89 -11.03 8.89 -2.63
C PRO A 89 -9.94 7.89 -2.23
N MET A 90 -9.47 7.05 -3.16
CA MET A 90 -8.39 6.10 -2.87
C MET A 90 -7.06 6.81 -2.59
N THR A 91 -6.77 7.90 -3.29
CA THR A 91 -5.56 8.70 -3.06
C THR A 91 -5.60 9.27 -1.64
N GLN A 92 -6.74 9.82 -1.22
CA GLN A 92 -6.90 10.39 0.11
C GLN A 92 -6.78 9.33 1.20
N VAL A 93 -7.44 8.18 1.04
CA VAL A 93 -7.31 7.02 1.94
C VAL A 93 -5.84 6.67 2.21
N TYR A 94 -5.00 6.64 1.17
CA TYR A 94 -3.57 6.32 1.31
C TYR A 94 -2.78 7.44 1.98
N ARG A 95 -3.07 8.69 1.62
CA ARG A 95 -2.46 9.88 2.20
C ARG A 95 -2.74 9.95 3.70
N ASP A 96 -3.99 9.79 4.11
CA ASP A 96 -4.42 9.88 5.50
C ASP A 96 -3.89 8.71 6.32
N CYS A 97 -3.81 7.51 5.72
CA CYS A 97 -3.15 6.39 6.37
C CYS A 97 -1.67 6.67 6.64
N LEU A 98 -0.96 7.29 5.69
CA LEU A 98 0.48 7.52 5.80
C LEU A 98 0.83 8.69 6.75
N PHE A 99 0.08 9.80 6.67
CA PHE A 99 0.42 11.04 7.39
C PHE A 99 -0.41 11.29 8.65
N GLU A 100 -1.66 10.84 8.69
CA GLU A 100 -2.56 11.06 9.85
C GLU A 100 -2.63 9.85 10.78
N ASN A 101 -1.90 8.78 10.46
CA ASN A 101 -1.92 7.50 11.17
C ASN A 101 -3.31 6.82 11.22
N ASN A 102 -4.18 7.11 10.25
CA ASN A 102 -5.50 6.53 10.19
C ASN A 102 -5.46 5.03 9.79
N ILE A 103 -6.33 4.25 10.41
CA ILE A 103 -6.48 2.81 10.14
C ILE A 103 -7.83 2.59 9.47
N PHE A 104 -7.82 1.97 8.29
CA PHE A 104 -9.05 1.69 7.53
C PHE A 104 -9.38 0.20 7.54
N TYR A 105 -10.67 -0.10 7.56
CA TYR A 105 -11.21 -1.45 7.52
C TYR A 105 -12.03 -1.65 6.26
N ALA A 106 -11.83 -2.77 5.58
CA ALA A 106 -12.55 -3.11 4.36
C ALA A 106 -13.25 -4.47 4.51
N LYS A 107 -14.47 -4.53 3.96
CA LYS A 107 -15.25 -5.76 3.89
C LYS A 107 -14.67 -6.68 2.82
N ASN A 108 -14.49 -7.94 3.20
CA ASN A 108 -14.02 -8.98 2.30
C ASN A 108 -14.99 -10.15 2.34
N VAL A 109 -15.56 -10.47 1.19
CA VAL A 109 -16.52 -11.55 1.01
C VAL A 109 -15.80 -12.73 0.37
N GLY A 110 -15.84 -13.89 1.03
CA GLY A 110 -15.22 -15.11 0.54
C GLY A 110 -16.11 -16.32 0.74
N MET A 111 -15.92 -17.34 -0.09
CA MET A 111 -16.54 -18.65 0.11
C MET A 111 -15.77 -19.43 1.16
N ARG A 112 -16.47 -20.09 2.08
CA ARG A 112 -15.88 -20.99 3.07
C ARG A 112 -16.70 -22.27 3.15
N THR A 113 -16.00 -23.39 3.30
CA THR A 113 -16.63 -24.69 3.53
C THR A 113 -16.43 -25.10 4.98
N LYS A 114 -17.50 -25.50 5.66
CA LYS A 114 -17.44 -26.12 6.99
C LYS A 114 -18.39 -27.31 7.00
N ASN A 115 -17.90 -28.49 7.37
CA ASN A 115 -18.68 -29.73 7.37
C ASN A 115 -19.39 -30.00 6.02
N HIS A 116 -18.67 -29.81 4.91
CA HIS A 116 -19.21 -29.93 3.54
C HIS A 116 -20.34 -28.94 3.15
N VAL A 117 -20.69 -28.00 4.02
CA VAL A 117 -21.61 -26.90 3.69
C VAL A 117 -20.79 -25.71 3.19
N ILE A 118 -21.08 -25.26 1.97
CA ILE A 118 -20.47 -24.07 1.37
C ILE A 118 -21.32 -22.86 1.77
N SER A 119 -20.69 -21.84 2.35
CA SER A 119 -21.32 -20.58 2.69
C SER A 119 -20.49 -19.39 2.19
N LEU A 120 -21.18 -18.26 2.01
CA LEU A 120 -20.56 -16.97 1.76
C LEU A 120 -20.39 -16.27 3.10
N ILE A 121 -19.17 -15.88 3.42
CA ILE A 121 -18.83 -15.21 4.67
C ILE A 121 -18.25 -13.85 4.36
N GLU A 122 -18.88 -12.82 4.91
CA GLU A 122 -18.33 -11.48 4.98
C GLU A 122 -17.44 -11.37 6.22
N SER A 123 -16.26 -10.81 6.05
CA SER A 123 -15.33 -10.55 7.14
C SER A 123 -14.73 -9.16 6.96
N GLU A 124 -14.72 -8.40 8.05
CA GLU A 124 -14.04 -7.13 8.10
C GLU A 124 -12.54 -7.34 8.33
N LYS A 125 -11.71 -6.71 7.50
CA LYS A 125 -10.25 -6.81 7.59
C LYS A 125 -9.65 -5.43 7.76
N LYS A 126 -8.65 -5.31 8.62
CA LYS A 126 -7.76 -4.15 8.66
C LYS A 126 -7.06 -4.03 7.32
N ALA A 127 -7.54 -3.09 6.50
CA ALA A 127 -7.19 -2.98 5.11
C ALA A 127 -5.90 -2.19 4.96
N LEU A 128 -5.85 -1.04 5.62
CA LEU A 128 -4.73 -0.11 5.66
C LEU A 128 -4.33 0.14 7.10
N SER A 129 -3.03 0.17 7.33
CA SER A 129 -2.45 0.55 8.61
C SER A 129 -1.13 1.28 8.37
N PRO A 130 -0.85 2.35 9.12
CA PRO A 130 0.40 3.12 8.96
C PRO A 130 1.63 2.28 9.33
N ILE A 131 1.44 1.36 10.29
CA ILE A 131 2.49 0.51 10.83
C ILE A 131 2.72 -0.70 9.91
N ASP A 132 3.96 -0.88 9.45
CA ASP A 132 4.39 -2.14 8.83
C ASP A 132 4.75 -3.16 9.93
N THR A 133 3.91 -4.19 10.09
CA THR A 133 4.09 -5.23 11.11
C THR A 133 5.32 -6.12 10.92
N LYS A 134 6.13 -5.92 9.87
CA LYS A 134 7.37 -6.68 9.64
C LYS A 134 8.65 -5.86 9.83
N ARG A 135 8.54 -4.56 10.04
CA ARG A 135 9.69 -3.67 10.16
C ARG A 135 9.56 -2.74 11.36
N TRP A 136 10.70 -2.46 11.97
CA TRP A 136 10.85 -1.37 12.92
C TRP A 136 11.12 -0.09 12.13
N ILE A 137 10.23 0.89 12.20
CA ILE A 137 10.40 2.21 11.58
C ILE A 137 10.88 3.17 12.67
N TRP A 138 11.92 3.95 12.38
CA TRP A 138 12.43 4.97 13.31
C TRP A 138 11.51 6.19 13.36
N SER A 139 11.76 7.13 14.29
CA SER A 139 10.97 8.36 14.40
C SER A 139 10.96 9.24 13.16
N ASP A 140 11.91 9.07 12.24
CA ASP A 140 11.96 9.77 10.95
C ASP A 140 10.90 9.30 9.94
N GLY A 141 10.22 8.18 10.19
CA GLY A 141 9.17 7.62 9.34
C GLY A 141 9.68 7.00 8.02
N ILE A 142 10.99 7.04 7.75
CA ILE A 142 11.59 6.62 6.48
C ILE A 142 12.53 5.44 6.71
N SER A 143 13.45 5.59 7.68
CA SER A 143 14.47 4.60 7.94
C SER A 143 13.83 3.42 8.68
N SER A 144 13.99 2.22 8.12
CA SER A 144 13.42 1.00 8.71
C SER A 144 14.43 -0.14 8.80
N LEU A 145 14.28 -0.95 9.83
CA LEU A 145 15.08 -2.15 10.08
C LEU A 145 14.18 -3.38 10.21
N PRO A 146 14.65 -4.57 9.82
CA PRO A 146 13.92 -5.80 10.11
C PRO A 146 13.86 -6.02 11.63
N PHE A 147 12.74 -6.57 12.12
CA PHE A 147 12.68 -6.99 13.52
C PHE A 147 13.81 -7.96 13.86
N GLY A 148 14.39 -7.80 15.05
CA GLY A 148 15.54 -8.59 15.50
C GLY A 148 16.90 -8.01 15.09
N HIS A 149 16.95 -6.93 14.31
CA HIS A 149 18.21 -6.25 14.00
C HIS A 149 18.93 -5.78 15.27
N TRP A 150 20.26 -5.94 15.33
CA TRP A 150 21.07 -5.66 16.52
C TRP A 150 20.95 -4.21 17.03
N ARG A 151 20.78 -3.23 16.12
CA ARG A 151 20.55 -1.81 16.50
C ARG A 151 19.28 -1.61 17.32
N ILE A 152 18.24 -2.42 17.08
CA ILE A 152 17.00 -2.36 17.87
C ILE A 152 17.28 -2.85 19.29
N GLN A 153 18.20 -3.81 19.47
CA GLN A 153 18.61 -4.27 20.79
C GLN A 153 19.43 -3.22 21.55
N VAL A 154 20.31 -2.49 20.85
CA VAL A 154 21.06 -1.36 21.42
C VAL A 154 20.09 -0.29 21.90
N TYR A 155 19.11 0.08 21.06
CA TYR A 155 18.07 1.03 21.41
C TYR A 155 17.29 0.62 22.67
N LYS A 156 16.81 -0.63 22.74
CA LYS A 156 16.09 -1.15 23.91
C LYS A 156 16.93 -1.08 25.20
N LYS A 157 18.21 -1.47 25.13
CA LYS A 157 19.14 -1.38 26.27
C LYS A 157 19.39 0.07 26.73
N LEU A 158 19.39 1.04 25.81
CA LEU A 158 19.52 2.45 26.16
C LEU A 158 18.26 2.96 26.88
N LEU A 159 17.06 2.55 26.44
CA LEU A 159 15.82 2.88 27.12
C LEU A 159 15.77 2.30 28.54
N GLU A 160 16.21 1.04 28.73
CA GLU A 160 16.31 0.40 30.04
C GLU A 160 17.23 1.16 31.00
N ARG A 161 18.24 1.87 30.47
CA ARG A 161 19.16 2.72 31.24
C ARG A 161 18.60 4.11 31.56
N GLY A 162 17.35 4.41 31.16
CA GLY A 162 16.70 5.70 31.39
C GLY A 162 17.05 6.78 30.35
N THR A 163 17.62 6.42 29.21
CA THR A 163 17.88 7.39 28.12
C THR A 163 16.58 7.78 27.44
N SER A 164 16.43 9.03 27.00
CA SER A 164 15.26 9.46 26.23
C SER A 164 15.18 8.75 24.87
N HIS A 165 13.97 8.62 24.33
CA HIS A 165 13.72 7.95 23.04
C HIS A 165 14.57 8.53 21.91
N GLU A 166 14.56 9.85 21.73
CA GLU A 166 15.30 10.51 20.65
C GLU A 166 16.82 10.32 20.75
N ALA A 167 17.36 10.39 21.97
CA ALA A 167 18.79 10.19 22.21
C ALA A 167 19.17 8.73 21.93
N ALA A 168 18.35 7.79 22.39
CA ALA A 168 18.57 6.37 22.16
C ALA A 168 18.54 6.00 20.67
N GLU A 169 17.62 6.58 19.89
CA GLU A 169 17.56 6.35 18.44
C GLU A 169 18.80 6.90 17.72
N LYS A 170 19.21 8.14 18.01
CA LYS A 170 20.41 8.75 17.43
C LYS A 170 21.66 7.91 17.69
N ILE A 171 21.83 7.43 18.93
CA ILE A 171 22.96 6.58 19.30
C ILE A 171 22.87 5.24 18.55
N ALA A 172 21.70 4.58 18.54
CA ALA A 172 21.52 3.29 17.89
C ALA A 172 21.79 3.35 16.37
N ILE A 173 21.35 4.42 15.70
CA ILE A 173 21.60 4.66 14.28
C ILE A 173 23.09 4.94 14.00
N GLY A 174 23.74 5.74 14.85
CA GLY A 174 25.16 6.08 14.74
C GLY A 174 26.11 4.94 15.10
N THR A 175 25.63 3.94 15.85
CA THR A 175 26.46 2.80 16.25
C THR A 175 26.87 1.99 15.00
N ARG A 176 28.16 1.67 14.91
CA ARG A 176 28.71 0.72 13.94
C ARG A 176 29.21 -0.50 14.70
N LEU A 177 28.98 -1.69 14.13
CA LEU A 177 29.66 -2.88 14.65
C LEU A 177 31.17 -2.69 14.42
N PRO A 178 32.03 -3.14 15.36
CA PRO A 178 33.45 -3.21 15.09
C PRO A 178 33.66 -4.03 13.82
N GLU A 179 34.53 -3.56 12.93
CA GLU A 179 34.90 -4.31 11.74
C GLU A 179 35.41 -5.68 12.21
N LYS A 180 34.72 -6.73 11.78
CA LYS A 180 35.23 -8.08 11.94
C LYS A 180 36.38 -8.19 10.93
N TYR A 181 37.60 -8.15 11.45
CA TYR A 181 38.81 -8.57 10.72
C TYR A 181 38.65 -10.02 10.25
#